data_AF-A0A2V6FAQ3-F1
#
_entry.id   AF-A0A2V6FAQ3-F1
#
_cell.length_a   1.000
_cell.length_b   1.000
_cell.length_c   1.000
_cell.angle_alpha   90.00
_cell.angle_beta   90.00
_cell.angle_gamma   90.00
#
_symmetry.space_group_name_H-M   'P 1'
#
loop_
_entity.id
_entity.type
_entity.pdbx_description
1 polymer ?
#
loop_
_entity_poly.entity_id
_entity_poly.type
_entity_poly.pdbx_seq_one_letter_code
_entity_poly.pdbx_strand_id
1 'polypeptide(L)' 'MNQFVEKSSIASMNKLTAVFLWLLAAATTLGAAEDRRERVLNDRKQVEAAGHWIYNDLRRGFAEAARTGKPLLIVVRCVP' A
#
# COMPACT_ATOMS: atom_id res chain seq x y z
N MET A 1 -46.95 26.47 -14.22
CA MET A 1 -46.00 26.19 -13.13
C MET A 1 -45.41 24.77 -13.13
N ASN A 2 -45.92 23.80 -13.91
CA ASN A 2 -45.39 22.42 -13.90
C ASN A 2 -44.10 22.20 -14.72
N GLN A 3 -43.86 22.98 -15.77
CA GLN A 3 -42.71 22.78 -16.68
C GLN A 3 -41.35 23.19 -16.07
N PHE A 4 -41.33 24.08 -15.09
CA PHE A 4 -40.10 24.54 -14.44
C PHE A 4 -39.62 23.57 -13.34
N VAL A 5 -40.56 22.89 -12.67
CA VAL A 5 -40.28 21.85 -11.67
C VAL A 5 -39.67 20.61 -12.34
N GLU A 6 -40.20 20.22 -13.51
CA GLU A 6 -39.75 19.05 -14.26
C GLU A 6 -38.30 19.20 -14.76
N LYS A 7 -37.95 20.37 -15.33
CA LYS A 7 -36.61 20.65 -15.86
C LYS A 7 -35.54 20.79 -14.76
N SER A 8 -35.91 21.36 -13.61
CA SER A 8 -35.05 21.46 -12.43
C SER A 8 -34.79 20.08 -11.80
N SER A 9 -35.84 19.24 -11.73
CA SER A 9 -35.75 17.88 -11.21
C SER A 9 -34.86 16.98 -12.07
N ILE A 10 -34.99 17.04 -13.40
CA ILE A 10 -34.15 16.28 -14.34
C ILE A 10 -32.68 16.71 -14.24
N ALA A 11 -32.39 18.02 -14.16
CA ALA A 11 -31.02 18.52 -14.02
C ALA A 11 -30.38 18.14 -12.67
N SER A 12 -31.17 18.08 -11.59
CA SER A 12 -30.73 17.61 -10.26
C SER A 12 -30.44 16.10 -10.28
N MET A 13 -31.30 15.32 -10.94
CA MET A 13 -31.17 13.87 -11.07
C MET A 13 -29.94 13.46 -11.92
N ASN A 14 -29.59 14.27 -12.94
CA ASN A 14 -28.38 14.09 -13.76
C ASN A 14 -27.07 14.39 -13.00
N LYS A 15 -27.11 15.36 -12.07
CA LYS A 15 -25.97 15.65 -11.18
C LYS A 15 -25.79 14.56 -10.13
N LEU A 16 -26.90 14.07 -9.56
CA LEU A 16 -26.87 12.99 -8.57
C LEU A 16 -26.36 11.68 -9.19
N THR A 17 -26.79 11.35 -10.41
CA THR A 17 -26.27 10.19 -11.16
C THR A 17 -24.79 10.34 -11.51
N ALA A 18 -24.33 11.53 -11.90
CA ALA A 18 -22.91 11.77 -12.17
C ALA A 18 -22.04 11.59 -10.91
N VAL A 19 -22.49 12.10 -9.76
CA VAL A 19 -21.80 11.90 -8.46
C VAL A 19 -21.80 10.42 -8.07
N PHE A 20 -22.92 9.73 -8.26
CA PHE A 20 -23.02 8.30 -7.97
C PHE A 20 -22.09 7.46 -8.86
N LEU A 21 -22.01 7.77 -10.15
CA LEU A 21 -21.07 7.11 -11.09
C LEU A 21 -19.61 7.37 -10.72
N TRP A 22 -19.28 8.58 -10.28
CA TRP A 22 -17.93 8.92 -9.82
C TRP A 22 -17.55 8.16 -8.54
N LEU A 23 -18.49 8.04 -7.59
CA LEU A 23 -18.31 7.23 -6.38
C LEU A 23 -18.18 5.74 -6.69
N LEU A 24 -18.95 5.22 -7.66
CA LEU A 24 -18.85 3.83 -8.10
C LEU A 24 -17.48 3.53 -8.74
N ALA A 25 -16.94 4.45 -9.54
CA ALA A 25 -15.62 4.32 -10.13
C ALA A 25 -14.50 4.30 -9.07
N ALA A 26 -14.64 5.10 -8.01
CA ALA A 26 -13.69 5.14 -6.89
C ALA A 26 -13.70 3.85 -6.03
N ALA A 27 -14.78 3.06 -6.06
CA ALA A 27 -14.92 1.85 -5.24
C ALA A 27 -14.17 0.63 -5.81
N THR A 28 -13.53 0.73 -6.97
CA THR A 28 -12.89 -0.41 -7.67
C THR A 28 -11.52 -0.82 -7.10
N THR A 29 -10.96 -0.10 -6.13
CA THR A 29 -9.65 -0.42 -5.54
C THR A 29 -9.76 -1.38 -4.36
N LEU A 30 -10.59 -2.43 -4.46
CA LEU A 30 -10.55 -3.53 -3.49
C LEU A 30 -9.34 -4.41 -3.83
N GLY A 31 -8.20 -4.11 -3.20
CA GLY A 31 -6.96 -4.86 -3.40
C GLY A 31 -7.16 -6.33 -3.03
N ALA A 32 -6.84 -7.23 -3.97
CA ALA A 32 -6.75 -8.65 -3.66
C ALA A 32 -5.70 -8.88 -2.57
N ALA A 33 -5.93 -9.84 -1.68
CA ALA A 33 -4.93 -10.21 -0.69
C ALA A 33 -3.67 -10.70 -1.41
N GLU A 34 -2.55 -10.06 -1.07
CA GLU A 34 -1.24 -10.38 -1.66
C GLU A 34 -0.83 -11.83 -1.37
N ASP A 35 -0.34 -12.53 -2.39
CA ASP A 35 0.22 -13.88 -2.24
C ASP A 35 1.45 -13.88 -1.32
N ARG A 36 1.68 -14.98 -0.61
CA ARG A 36 2.79 -15.11 0.32
C ARG A 36 4.14 -14.76 -0.32
N ARG A 37 4.38 -15.18 -1.57
CA ARG A 37 5.64 -14.87 -2.26
C ARG A 37 5.82 -13.37 -2.44
N GLU A 38 4.76 -12.70 -2.86
CA GLU A 38 4.81 -11.27 -3.08
C GLU A 38 5.07 -10.55 -1.75
N ARG A 39 4.44 -10.99 -0.65
CA ARG A 39 4.64 -10.40 0.69
C ARG A 39 6.10 -10.48 1.12
N VAL A 40 6.75 -11.62 0.89
CA VAL A 40 8.18 -11.80 1.18
C VAL A 40 9.05 -10.87 0.34
N LEU A 41 8.72 -10.72 -0.95
CA LEU A 41 9.47 -9.83 -1.84
C LEU A 41 9.30 -8.36 -1.46
N ASN A 42 8.09 -7.96 -1.06
CA ASN A 42 7.79 -6.60 -0.64
C ASN A 42 8.39 -6.28 0.74
N ASP A 43 8.38 -7.22 1.70
CA ASP A 43 9.09 -7.07 2.97
C ASP A 43 10.59 -6.86 2.75
N ARG A 44 11.23 -7.67 1.89
CA ARG A 44 12.64 -7.48 1.52
C ARG A 44 12.90 -6.08 0.97
N LYS A 45 12.10 -5.63 -0.01
CA LYS A 45 12.25 -4.29 -0.61
C LYS A 45 12.18 -3.19 0.45
N GLN A 46 11.24 -3.27 1.38
CA GLN A 46 11.08 -2.27 2.44
C GLN A 46 12.28 -2.27 3.40
N VAL A 47 12.75 -3.45 3.81
CA VAL A 47 13.91 -3.58 4.71
C VAL A 47 15.18 -3.04 4.06
N GLU A 48 15.40 -3.36 2.77
CA GLU A 48 16.55 -2.86 2.01
C GLU A 48 16.47 -1.33 1.80
N ALA A 49 15.28 -0.79 1.52
CA ALA A 49 15.06 0.64 1.30
C ALA A 49 15.31 1.49 2.56
N ALA A 50 15.16 0.92 3.75
CA ALA A 50 15.45 1.62 5.01
C ALA A 50 16.95 1.94 5.18
N GLY A 51 17.84 1.26 4.44
CA GLY A 51 19.25 1.62 4.30
C GLY A 51 20.17 1.27 5.48
N HIS A 52 19.62 0.84 6.62
CA HIS A 52 20.39 0.46 7.82
C HIS A 52 20.37 -1.04 8.12
N TRP A 53 19.66 -1.84 7.31
CA TRP A 53 19.59 -3.29 7.47
C TRP A 53 20.48 -4.02 6.48
N ILE A 54 21.14 -5.07 6.97
CA ILE A 54 21.83 -6.05 6.13
C ILE A 54 20.86 -7.24 5.96
N TYR A 55 20.24 -7.36 4.79
CA TYR A 55 19.23 -8.38 4.53
C TYR A 55 19.86 -9.73 4.16
N ASN A 56 19.52 -10.77 4.91
CA ASN A 56 19.90 -12.17 4.64
C ASN A 56 21.41 -12.42 4.40
N ASP A 57 22.29 -11.60 4.99
CA ASP A 57 23.75 -11.76 4.92
C ASP A 57 24.36 -11.62 6.32
N LEU A 58 24.31 -12.73 7.06
CA LEU A 58 24.79 -12.78 8.43
C LEU A 58 26.31 -12.56 8.52
N ARG A 59 27.08 -13.01 7.52
CA ARG A 59 28.54 -12.84 7.50
C ARG A 59 28.91 -11.37 7.39
N ARG A 60 28.24 -10.62 6.51
CA ARG A 60 28.41 -9.17 6.40
C ARG A 60 28.00 -8.45 7.67
N GLY A 61 26.92 -8.90 8.33
CA GLY A 61 26.51 -8.38 9.64
C GLY A 61 27.62 -8.46 10.69
N PHE A 62 28.27 -9.62 10.82
CA PHE A 62 29.40 -9.79 11.73
C PHE A 62 30.59 -8.92 11.35
N ALA A 63 30.92 -8.83 10.06
CA ALA A 63 32.02 -8.00 9.59
C ALA A 63 31.80 -6.51 9.91
N GLU A 64 30.58 -6.00 9.75
CA GLU A 64 30.25 -4.60 10.02
C GLU A 64 30.25 -4.28 11.52
N ALA A 65 29.74 -5.19 12.35
CA ALA A 65 29.81 -5.06 13.81
C ALA A 65 31.27 -5.02 14.30
N ALA A 66 32.12 -5.91 13.79
CA ALA A 66 33.54 -5.92 14.11
C ALA A 66 34.25 -4.64 13.64
N ARG A 67 33.96 -4.18 12.42
CA ARG A 67 34.54 -2.96 11.83
C ARG A 67 34.18 -1.70 12.63
N THR A 68 32.94 -1.63 13.14
CA THR A 68 32.42 -0.45 13.83
C THR A 68 32.59 -0.49 15.34
N GLY A 69 32.88 -1.66 15.92
CA GLY A 69 32.93 -1.86 17.37
C GLY A 69 31.56 -1.78 18.06
N LYS A 70 30.46 -1.83 17.30
CA LYS A 70 29.09 -1.73 17.82
C LYS A 70 28.44 -3.12 17.96
N PRO A 71 27.55 -3.34 18.94
CA PRO A 71 26.82 -4.59 19.06
C PRO A 71 25.91 -4.83 17.85
N LEU A 72 25.73 -6.09 17.48
CA LEU A 72 24.87 -6.53 16.37
C LEU A 72 23.50 -6.96 16.88
N LEU A 73 22.43 -6.35 16.35
CA LEU A 73 21.06 -6.84 16.51
C LEU A 73 20.71 -7.75 15.32
N ILE A 74 20.29 -8.99 15.61
CA ILE A 74 19.82 -9.95 14.61
C ILE A 74 18.31 -10.10 14.78
N VAL A 75 17.56 -9.89 13.70
CA VAL A 75 16.11 -10.06 13.68
C VAL A 75 15.76 -11.20 12.71
N VAL A 76 15.10 -12.24 13.22
CA VAL A 76 14.50 -13.30 12.39
C VAL A 76 13.03 -12.98 12.26
N ARG A 77 12.59 -12.65 11.03
CA ARG A 77 11.21 -12.30 10.75
C ARG A 77 10.52 -13.41 9.97
N CYS A 78 9.30 -13.72 10.37
CA CYS A 78 8.38 -14.53 9.58
C CYS A 78 7.40 -13.60 8.86
N VAL A 79 7.21 -13.83 7.56
CA VAL A 79 6.18 -13.13 6.76
C VAL A 79 4.98 -14.08 6.65
N PRO A 80 3.81 -13.69 7.20
CA PRO A 80 2.60 -14.52 7.20
C PRO A 80 1.97 -14.64 5.81
#